data_AF-A0AA90TWS4-F1
#
_entry.id   AF-A0AA90TWS4-F1
#
_cell.length_a   1.000
_cell.length_b   1.000
_cell.length_c   1.000
_cell.angle_alpha   90.00
_cell.angle_beta   90.00
_cell.angle_gamma   90.00
#
_symmetry.space_group_name_H-M   'P 1'
#
loop_
_entity.id
_entity.type
_entity.pdbx_description
1 polymer ?
#
loop_
_entity_poly.entity_id
_entity_poly.type
_entity_poly.pdbx_seq_one_letter_code
_entity_poly.pdbx_strand_id
1 'polypeptide(L)'
;MIKKLLISLILLIALLAGCNQSTSGTSSEDIAKLAYEWEKANFDRDYDRQQDFIYKKGSYEVDKTAKKIDSGLKYKDIRFEIYYDKKLKQYYVFEDFTSPIGGNSVVDNILFRKKGDEWKVDTSKSLDIVREEVSKEFDREACINCK
;
A
#
# COMPACT_ATOMS: atom_id res chain seq x y z
N MET A 1 41.81 -31.18 -9.83
CA MET A 1 41.04 -30.19 -10.61
C MET A 1 39.53 -30.29 -10.34
N ILE A 2 39.09 -30.32 -9.07
CA ILE A 2 37.65 -30.42 -8.71
C ILE A 2 37.20 -29.25 -7.79
N LYS A 3 38.12 -28.40 -7.32
CA LYS A 3 37.80 -27.30 -6.39
C LYS A 3 37.34 -26.00 -7.06
N LYS A 4 37.48 -25.84 -8.38
CA LYS A 4 37.09 -24.61 -9.10
C LYS A 4 35.72 -24.67 -9.78
N LEU A 5 35.10 -25.84 -9.91
CA LEU A 5 33.76 -25.95 -10.53
C LEU A 5 32.61 -25.58 -9.57
N LEU A 6 32.82 -25.68 -8.26
CA LEU A 6 31.78 -25.43 -7.26
C LEU A 6 31.43 -23.94 -7.09
N ILE A 7 32.35 -23.03 -7.44
CA ILE A 7 32.13 -21.59 -7.23
C ILE A 7 31.22 -21.01 -8.33
N SER A 8 31.23 -21.57 -9.54
CA SER A 8 30.33 -21.14 -10.62
C SER A 8 28.88 -21.57 -10.43
N LEU A 9 28.62 -22.64 -9.67
CA LEU A 9 27.26 -23.17 -9.48
C LEU A 9 26.46 -22.36 -8.44
N ILE A 10 27.14 -21.78 -7.44
CA ILE A 10 26.48 -20.98 -6.39
C ILE A 10 26.02 -19.60 -6.92
N LEU A 11 26.74 -19.04 -7.89
CA LEU A 11 26.35 -17.80 -8.57
C LEU A 11 25.11 -17.95 -9.47
N LEU A 12 24.87 -19.14 -10.06
CA LEU A 12 23.64 -19.38 -10.84
C LEU A 12 22.39 -19.52 -9.96
N ILE A 13 22.52 -20.03 -8.73
CA ILE A 13 21.38 -20.19 -7.81
C ILE A 13 20.93 -18.82 -7.27
N ALA A 14 21.86 -17.89 -7.06
CA ALA A 14 21.52 -16.52 -6.66
C ALA A 14 20.77 -15.73 -7.75
N LEU A 15 21.02 -16.03 -9.03
CA LEU A 15 20.28 -15.46 -10.17
C LEU A 15 18.88 -16.07 -10.35
N LEU A 16 18.64 -17.29 -9.84
CA LEU A 16 17.32 -17.94 -9.89
C LEU A 16 16.45 -17.63 -8.65
N ALA A 17 17.05 -17.30 -7.51
CA ALA A 17 16.32 -16.84 -6.32
C ALA A 17 15.67 -15.46 -6.52
N GLY A 18 16.17 -14.65 -7.46
CA GLY A 18 15.57 -13.37 -7.85
C GLY A 18 14.41 -13.47 -8.85
N CYS A 19 14.07 -14.67 -9.33
CA CYS A 19 13.03 -14.86 -10.36
C CYS A 19 11.73 -15.50 -9.85
N ASN A 20 11.51 -15.61 -8.53
CA ASN A 20 10.38 -16.37 -7.97
C ASN A 20 9.37 -15.57 -7.14
N GLN A 21 9.31 -14.25 -7.30
CA GLN A 21 8.27 -13.43 -6.64
C GLN A 21 7.49 -12.53 -7.61
N SER A 22 7.42 -12.92 -8.89
CA SER A 22 6.84 -12.09 -9.96
C SER A 22 5.68 -12.75 -10.71
N THR A 23 5.02 -13.78 -10.16
CA THR A 23 3.90 -14.47 -10.85
C THR A 23 2.69 -14.83 -9.99
N SER A 24 2.66 -14.54 -8.69
CA SER A 24 1.39 -14.48 -7.94
C SER A 24 0.87 -13.05 -8.00
N GLY A 25 -0.23 -12.82 -8.73
CA GLY A 25 -0.87 -11.50 -8.77
C GLY A 25 -1.09 -10.96 -7.35
N THR A 26 -0.84 -9.67 -7.14
CA THR A 26 -1.13 -9.02 -5.84
C THR A 26 -2.62 -9.18 -5.55
N SER A 27 -2.95 -9.77 -4.40
CA SER A 27 -4.35 -9.96 -4.03
C SER A 27 -4.93 -8.66 -3.46
N SER A 28 -6.25 -8.51 -3.51
CA SER A 28 -6.93 -7.37 -2.88
C SER A 28 -6.68 -7.33 -1.36
N GLU A 29 -6.49 -8.48 -0.71
CA GLU A 29 -6.12 -8.57 0.71
C GLU A 29 -4.72 -7.97 0.98
N ASP A 30 -3.76 -8.19 0.08
CA ASP A 30 -2.43 -7.60 0.20
C ASP A 30 -2.48 -6.07 0.01
N ILE A 31 -3.31 -5.60 -0.92
CA ILE A 31 -3.57 -4.16 -1.12
C ILE A 31 -4.23 -3.56 0.13
N ALA A 32 -5.21 -4.23 0.74
CA ALA A 32 -5.86 -3.78 1.97
C ALA A 32 -4.86 -3.64 3.12
N LYS A 33 -3.97 -4.63 3.29
CA LYS A 33 -2.92 -4.58 4.32
C LYS A 33 -1.93 -3.44 4.07
N LEU A 34 -1.57 -3.20 2.81
CA LEU A 34 -0.70 -2.08 2.46
C LEU A 34 -1.37 -0.73 2.76
N ALA A 35 -2.67 -0.61 2.47
CA ALA A 35 -3.48 0.56 2.79
C ALA A 35 -3.53 0.82 4.30
N TYR A 36 -3.80 -0.22 5.09
CA TYR A 36 -3.72 -0.15 6.55
C TYR A 36 -2.35 0.30 7.07
N GLU A 37 -1.25 -0.24 6.55
CA GLU A 37 0.08 0.12 7.02
C GLU A 37 0.43 1.58 6.70
N TRP A 38 -0.02 2.09 5.54
CA TRP A 38 0.04 3.51 5.21
C TRP A 38 -0.76 4.34 6.21
N GLU A 39 -2.00 3.95 6.48
CA GLU A 39 -2.88 4.71 7.37
C GLU A 39 -2.43 4.67 8.83
N LYS A 40 -1.91 3.53 9.29
CA LYS A 40 -1.25 3.40 10.59
C LYS A 40 -0.05 4.32 10.68
N ALA A 41 0.77 4.42 9.64
CA ALA A 41 1.91 5.32 9.63
C ALA A 41 1.49 6.80 9.68
N ASN A 42 0.38 7.20 9.04
CA ASN A 42 -0.20 8.54 9.18
C ASN A 42 -0.68 8.81 10.60
N PHE A 43 -1.49 7.91 11.15
CA PHE A 43 -2.06 8.08 12.49
C PHE A 43 -1.02 8.03 13.61
N ASP A 44 0.04 7.24 13.43
CA ASP A 44 1.19 7.18 14.33
C ASP A 44 2.19 8.32 14.13
N ARG A 45 2.02 9.12 13.07
CA ARG A 45 2.96 10.18 12.66
C ARG A 45 4.37 9.62 12.46
N ASP A 46 4.44 8.42 11.90
CA ASP A 46 5.68 7.69 11.65
C ASP A 46 6.26 8.10 10.30
N TYR A 47 6.86 9.30 10.26
CA TYR A 47 7.33 9.92 9.01
C TYR A 47 8.24 9.01 8.17
N ASP A 48 9.21 8.32 8.79
CA ASP A 48 10.12 7.43 8.07
C ASP A 48 9.34 6.29 7.37
N ARG A 49 8.36 5.72 8.06
CA ARG A 49 7.50 4.67 7.51
C ARG A 49 6.56 5.20 6.42
N GLN A 50 6.04 6.42 6.56
CA GLN A 50 5.29 7.08 5.49
C GLN A 50 6.15 7.21 4.22
N GLN A 51 7.43 7.58 4.36
CA GLN A 51 8.33 7.74 3.21
C GLN A 51 8.57 6.42 2.45
N ASP A 52 8.49 5.27 3.12
CA ASP A 52 8.62 3.97 2.47
C ASP A 52 7.45 3.67 1.53
N PHE A 53 6.26 4.22 1.79
CA PHE A 53 5.05 3.94 1.02
C PHE A 53 4.82 4.87 -0.17
N ILE A 54 5.36 6.08 -0.16
CA ILE A 54 5.02 7.07 -1.19
C ILE A 54 5.72 6.85 -2.53
N TYR A 55 5.00 7.13 -3.61
CA TYR A 55 5.48 6.99 -4.98
C TYR A 55 6.62 7.98 -5.29
N LYS A 56 6.46 9.23 -4.84
CA LYS A 56 7.43 10.31 -5.01
C LYS A 56 7.97 10.71 -3.65
N LYS A 57 9.26 10.46 -3.41
CA LYS A 57 9.92 10.83 -2.15
C LYS A 57 9.72 12.33 -1.86
N GLY A 58 9.38 12.66 -0.62
CA GLY A 58 9.09 14.03 -0.20
C GLY A 58 7.79 14.64 -0.74
N SER A 59 6.89 13.85 -1.32
CA SER A 59 5.54 14.32 -1.67
C SER A 59 4.58 14.35 -0.49
N TYR A 60 5.03 13.95 0.69
CA TYR A 60 4.26 13.94 1.92
C TYR A 60 5.20 14.22 3.11
N GLU A 61 5.08 15.41 3.69
CA GLU A 61 6.00 15.94 4.70
C GLU A 61 5.28 16.43 5.97
N VAL A 62 3.99 16.09 6.09
CA VAL A 62 3.10 16.57 7.16
C VAL A 62 3.67 16.26 8.55
N ASP A 63 4.24 15.06 8.72
CA ASP A 63 4.75 14.59 10.01
C ASP A 63 6.27 14.66 10.16
N LYS A 64 7.00 15.33 9.25
CA LYS A 64 8.48 15.39 9.28
C LYS A 64 9.06 15.81 10.63
N THR A 65 8.36 16.73 11.31
CA THR A 65 8.78 17.28 12.61
C THR A 65 7.86 16.85 13.74
N ALA A 66 6.87 16.00 13.44
CA ALA A 66 5.92 15.54 14.44
C ALA A 66 6.54 14.50 15.35
N LYS A 67 6.10 14.47 16.61
CA LYS A 67 6.43 13.39 17.53
C LYS A 67 5.62 12.15 17.14
N LYS A 68 6.30 11.04 16.88
CA LYS A 68 5.70 9.71 16.72
C LYS A 68 4.88 9.31 17.94
N ILE A 69 3.72 8.73 17.71
CA ILE A 69 2.79 8.23 18.73
C ILE A 69 2.32 6.83 18.37
N ASP A 70 1.66 6.14 19.31
CA ASP A 70 0.83 4.98 18.98
C ASP A 70 -0.63 5.42 18.99
N SER A 71 -1.24 5.44 17.81
CA SER A 71 -2.65 5.76 17.64
C SER A 71 -3.59 4.70 18.18
N GLY A 72 -3.14 3.45 18.32
CA GLY A 72 -3.99 2.32 18.62
C GLY A 72 -4.87 1.85 17.44
N LEU A 73 -4.67 2.38 16.22
CA LEU A 73 -5.42 2.00 15.02
C LEU A 73 -5.18 0.53 14.66
N LYS A 74 -6.25 -0.23 14.43
CA LYS A 74 -6.17 -1.67 14.10
C LYS A 74 -6.80 -1.94 12.74
N TYR A 75 -6.23 -2.92 12.02
CA TYR A 75 -6.70 -3.33 10.70
C TYR A 75 -8.20 -3.62 10.63
N LYS A 76 -8.71 -4.36 11.63
CA LYS A 76 -10.12 -4.77 11.71
C LYS A 76 -11.10 -3.60 11.92
N ASP A 77 -10.60 -2.44 12.34
CA ASP A 77 -11.41 -1.25 12.63
C ASP A 77 -11.58 -0.38 11.37
N ILE A 78 -10.92 -0.74 10.25
CA ILE A 78 -11.01 -0.06 8.96
C ILE A 78 -11.77 -0.91 7.96
N ARG A 79 -12.77 -0.29 7.33
CA ARG A 79 -13.47 -0.83 6.16
C ARG A 79 -12.69 -0.44 4.90
N PHE A 80 -12.42 -1.42 4.04
CA PHE A 80 -11.73 -1.20 2.78
C PHE A 80 -12.62 -1.60 1.60
N GLU A 81 -12.84 -0.68 0.65
CA GLU A 81 -13.40 -0.99 -0.66
C GLU A 81 -12.30 -0.86 -1.72
N ILE A 82 -12.08 -1.91 -2.51
CA ILE A 82 -10.93 -2.00 -3.43
C ILE A 82 -11.42 -2.15 -4.86
N TYR A 83 -10.86 -1.31 -5.73
CA TYR A 83 -11.15 -1.27 -7.16
C TYR A 83 -9.85 -1.32 -7.94
N TYR A 84 -9.85 -2.02 -9.07
CA TYR A 84 -8.67 -2.15 -9.92
C TYR A 84 -8.91 -1.62 -11.33
N ASP A 85 -8.13 -0.61 -11.72
CA ASP A 85 -8.08 -0.15 -13.11
C ASP A 85 -7.05 -0.99 -13.88
N LYS A 86 -7.57 -1.88 -14.72
CA LYS A 86 -6.77 -2.78 -15.57
C LYS A 86 -5.96 -2.03 -16.64
N LYS A 87 -6.44 -0.88 -17.11
CA LYS A 87 -5.81 -0.08 -18.17
C LYS A 87 -4.57 0.64 -17.63
N LEU A 88 -4.71 1.31 -16.49
CA LEU A 88 -3.60 2.03 -15.85
C LEU A 88 -2.79 1.16 -14.89
N LYS A 89 -3.27 -0.05 -14.57
CA LYS A 89 -2.66 -0.99 -13.62
C LYS A 89 -2.43 -0.35 -12.25
N GLN A 90 -3.53 0.16 -11.68
CA GLN A 90 -3.54 0.85 -10.40
C GLN A 90 -4.74 0.43 -9.55
N TYR A 91 -4.60 0.52 -8.24
CA TYR A 91 -5.69 0.26 -7.31
C TYR A 91 -6.19 1.57 -6.70
N TYR A 92 -7.51 1.68 -6.62
CA TYR A 92 -8.18 2.65 -5.76
C TYR A 92 -8.64 1.93 -4.50
N VAL A 93 -8.34 2.50 -3.34
CA VAL A 93 -8.77 1.98 -2.04
C VAL A 93 -9.53 3.08 -1.32
N PHE A 94 -10.76 2.76 -0.89
CA PHE A 94 -11.55 3.63 -0.04
C PHE A 94 -11.53 3.09 1.37
N GLU A 95 -11.19 3.97 2.31
CA GLU A 95 -11.11 3.64 3.72
C GLU A 95 -12.16 4.42 4.50
N ASP A 96 -12.92 3.71 5.33
CA ASP A 96 -13.84 4.31 6.29
C ASP A 96 -13.63 3.69 7.67
N PHE A 97 -13.44 4.54 8.68
CA PHE A 97 -13.24 4.10 10.06
C PHE A 97 -13.52 5.21 11.06
N THR A 98 -13.50 4.86 12.36
CA THR A 98 -13.51 5.83 13.44
C THR A 98 -12.11 6.00 14.00
N SER A 99 -11.61 7.23 14.02
CA SER A 99 -10.31 7.58 14.57
C SER A 99 -10.19 7.14 16.04
N PRO A 100 -9.15 6.37 16.41
CA PRO A 100 -8.94 5.96 17.81
C PRO A 100 -8.44 7.10 18.70
N ILE A 101 -7.89 8.18 18.12
CA ILE A 101 -7.34 9.33 18.85
C ILE A 101 -8.41 10.39 19.14
N GLY A 102 -9.43 10.51 18.27
CA GLY A 102 -10.42 11.59 18.33
C GLY A 102 -11.89 11.13 18.28
N GLY A 103 -12.16 9.87 17.98
CA GLY A 103 -13.50 9.33 17.83
C GLY A 103 -14.28 9.85 16.62
N ASN A 104 -13.66 10.68 15.78
CA ASN A 104 -14.30 11.20 14.57
C ASN A 104 -14.30 10.16 13.45
N SER A 105 -15.31 10.23 12.58
CA SER A 105 -15.32 9.47 11.34
C SER A 105 -14.18 9.94 10.43
N VAL A 106 -13.51 8.99 9.81
CA VAL A 106 -12.48 9.18 8.79
C VAL A 106 -13.00 8.55 7.51
N VAL A 107 -12.83 9.28 6.40
CA VAL A 107 -13.20 8.89 5.05
C VAL A 107 -12.00 9.25 4.19
N ASP A 108 -11.16 8.27 3.87
CA ASP A 108 -9.91 8.49 3.12
C ASP A 108 -9.86 7.70 1.81
N ASN A 109 -9.05 8.19 0.87
CA ASN A 109 -8.90 7.61 -0.46
C ASN A 109 -7.43 7.42 -0.77
N ILE A 110 -7.06 6.24 -1.26
CA ILE A 110 -5.68 5.92 -1.59
C ILE A 110 -5.59 5.42 -3.02
N LEU A 111 -4.68 6.00 -3.79
CA LEU A 111 -4.27 5.48 -5.09
C LEU A 111 -2.93 4.74 -4.96
N PHE A 112 -2.93 3.45 -5.27
CA PHE A 112 -1.70 2.66 -5.40
C PHE A 112 -1.27 2.52 -6.85
N ARG A 113 -0.02 2.87 -7.13
CA ARG A 113 0.63 2.71 -8.44
C ARG A 113 1.90 1.88 -8.31
N LYS A 114 2.22 1.11 -9.35
CA LYS A 114 3.50 0.38 -9.39
C LYS A 114 4.69 1.31 -9.59
N LYS A 115 5.73 1.11 -8.78
CA LYS A 115 7.07 1.68 -8.96
C LYS A 115 8.09 0.53 -8.87
N GLY A 116 8.53 0.05 -10.03
CA GLY A 116 9.21 -1.25 -10.09
C GLY A 116 8.24 -2.36 -9.73
N ASP A 117 8.65 -3.25 -8.81
CA ASP A 117 7.84 -4.36 -8.33
C ASP A 117 6.97 -4.02 -7.10
N GLU A 118 7.08 -2.78 -6.59
CA GLU A 118 6.38 -2.35 -5.39
C GLU A 118 5.16 -1.49 -5.71
N TRP A 119 4.10 -1.65 -4.92
CA TRP A 119 2.95 -0.74 -4.90
C TRP A 119 3.26 0.43 -3.98
N LYS A 120 3.02 1.65 -4.47
CA LYS A 120 3.29 2.89 -3.74
C LYS A 120 2.09 3.83 -3.80
N VAL A 121 1.89 4.59 -2.72
CA VAL A 121 0.85 5.60 -2.58
C VAL A 121 1.20 6.82 -3.41
N ASP A 122 0.32 7.17 -4.36
CA ASP A 122 0.39 8.45 -5.05
C ASP A 122 -0.41 9.49 -4.26
N THR A 123 0.26 10.15 -3.30
CA THR A 123 -0.42 11.07 -2.37
C THR A 123 -1.08 12.24 -3.09
N SER A 124 -0.54 12.71 -4.21
CA SER A 124 -1.16 13.79 -4.99
C SER A 124 -2.42 13.31 -5.69
N LYS A 125 -2.39 12.13 -6.32
CA LYS A 125 -3.55 11.61 -7.05
C LYS A 125 -4.61 10.99 -6.16
N SER A 126 -4.24 10.61 -4.94
CA SER A 126 -5.19 10.18 -3.91
C SER A 126 -6.18 11.29 -3.55
N LEU A 127 -5.74 12.55 -3.53
CA LEU A 127 -6.58 13.73 -3.26
C LEU A 127 -7.56 14.05 -4.40
N ASP A 128 -7.25 13.63 -5.62
CA ASP A 128 -8.08 13.87 -6.81
C ASP A 128 -9.20 12.81 -6.96
N ILE A 129 -9.27 11.80 -6.08
CA ILE A 129 -10.23 10.69 -6.20
C ILE A 129 -11.65 11.18 -5.88
N VAL A 130 -12.56 10.92 -6.82
CA VAL A 130 -14.01 11.02 -6.60
C VAL A 130 -14.58 9.60 -6.48
N ARG A 131 -14.95 9.18 -5.26
CA ARG A 131 -15.40 7.80 -4.98
C ARG A 131 -16.56 7.33 -5.86
N GLU A 132 -17.51 8.23 -6.14
CA GLU A 132 -18.67 7.93 -6.97
C GLU A 132 -18.28 7.64 -8.43
N GLU A 133 -17.33 8.37 -8.99
CA GLU A 133 -16.85 8.16 -10.37
C GLU A 133 -16.16 6.81 -10.50
N VAL A 134 -15.22 6.53 -9.59
CA VAL A 134 -14.51 5.24 -9.55
C VAL A 134 -15.48 4.07 -9.35
N SER A 135 -16.46 4.20 -8.45
CA SER A 135 -17.44 3.14 -8.18
C SER A 135 -18.39 2.86 -9.35
N LYS A 136 -18.60 3.86 -10.23
CA LYS A 136 -19.40 3.71 -11.46
C LYS A 136 -18.57 3.15 -12.61
N GLU A 137 -17.29 3.50 -12.68
CA GLU A 137 -16.39 3.13 -13.78
C GLU A 137 -15.77 1.73 -13.60
N PHE A 138 -15.49 1.32 -12.37
CA PHE A 138 -14.78 0.07 -12.09
C PHE A 138 -15.60 -0.88 -11.22
N ASP A 139 -15.54 -2.18 -11.55
CA ASP A 139 -16.08 -3.23 -10.69
C ASP A 139 -15.25 -3.31 -9.39
N ARG A 140 -15.96 -3.45 -8.26
CA ARG A 140 -15.32 -3.63 -6.96
C ARG A 140 -14.70 -5.02 -6.88
N GLU A 141 -13.39 -5.09 -6.71
CA GLU A 141 -12.61 -6.32 -6.59
C GLU A 141 -12.81 -6.99 -5.23
N ALA A 142 -12.88 -6.19 -4.16
CA ALA A 142 -13.10 -6.71 -2.81
C ALA A 142 -13.72 -5.66 -1.87
N CYS A 143 -14.36 -6.17 -0.82
CA CYS A 143 -14.82 -5.37 0.32
C CYS A 143 -14.35 -6.07 1.61
N ILE A 144 -13.40 -5.47 2.31
CA ILE A 144 -12.80 -6.03 3.52
C ILE A 144 -13.34 -5.29 4.75
N ASN A 145 -13.73 -6.03 5.78
CA ASN A 145 -14.37 -5.52 7.01
C ASN A 145 -15.66 -4.71 6.77
N CYS A 146 -16.40 -4.98 5.69
CA CYS A 146 -17.62 -4.25 5.33
C CYS A 146 -18.91 -4.74 6.02
N LYS A 147 -18.81 -5.47 7.12
CA LYS A 147 -19.97 -6.06 7.82
C LYS A 147 -20.69 -5.05 8.68
#